data_AF-A0A918Y977-F1
#
_entry.id   AF-A0A918Y977-F1
#
_cell.length_a   1.000
_cell.length_b   1.000
_cell.length_c   1.000
_cell.angle_alpha   90.00
_cell.angle_beta   90.00
_cell.angle_gamma   90.00
#
_symmetry.space_group_name_H-M   'P 1'
#
loop_
_entity.id
_entity.type
_entity.pdbx_description
1 polymer ?
#
loop_
_entity_poly.entity_id
_entity_poly.type
_entity_poly.pdbx_seq_one_letter_code
_entity_poly.pdbx_strand_id
1 'polypeptide(L)'
;MSRDEYLLPAAMRELPAPWNDLTHRRSAALAELSPEGAAQALEVLRASLPRHRHSMHGWDEELRDAYDDRDDHTLDEADAWLTRLMPTTADVTRERVAEVLVKWSELGVPTVSSPPTRQQIDLTAAEWATSVRQALASDAFAHLGRGAFTGHEAEAAGLAAAYVRVGLAVESAVRLLMALGRPHGEDALLELVHDDEVGDFRQYVRSRLLVLRRPGHEARGRQPVRGEEPLLPAAVREIPYGWATGFQWPPTLPVTEENVARARAVLLAGAPAGPVPEPVPSPAWSGRGGEEPPPAWLETRQVMRELMPYASHVTRERMTEAMRECALLGIPGVPRDPAGEEGTRFVRRWVTWIGGWIAGEVFNWLGTYVGDGALLTPWATELAERYARCGVAADQAVSMLRQHHTTAGALAALGRIAADDTLPPLVRKEATL
;
A
#
# COMPACT_ATOMS: atom_id res chain seq x y z
N MET A 1 -30.68 38.34 -10.44
CA MET A 1 -30.06 37.09 -10.93
C MET A 1 -30.15 36.06 -9.81
N SER A 2 -30.74 34.89 -10.09
CA SER A 2 -30.99 33.85 -9.09
C SER A 2 -29.67 33.16 -8.70
N ARG A 3 -29.52 32.75 -7.43
CA ARG A 3 -28.33 32.03 -6.93
C ARG A 3 -28.14 30.62 -7.55
N ASP A 4 -29.12 30.12 -8.31
CA ASP A 4 -29.15 28.76 -8.87
C ASP A 4 -28.45 28.59 -10.24
N GLU A 5 -27.82 29.65 -10.77
CA GLU A 5 -27.24 29.63 -12.12
C GLU A 5 -25.76 29.21 -12.14
N TYR A 6 -24.99 29.59 -11.12
CA TYR A 6 -23.54 29.34 -11.04
C TYR A 6 -23.25 28.03 -10.31
N LEU A 7 -22.35 27.22 -10.87
CA LEU A 7 -21.99 25.92 -10.30
C LEU A 7 -20.85 26.02 -9.28
N LEU A 8 -20.05 27.10 -9.35
CA LEU A 8 -18.94 27.37 -8.45
C LEU A 8 -19.28 28.48 -7.42
N PRO A 9 -18.73 28.42 -6.20
CA PRO A 9 -18.93 29.46 -5.18
C PRO A 9 -18.36 30.80 -5.63
N ALA A 10 -18.87 31.90 -5.08
CA ALA A 10 -18.37 33.25 -5.38
C ALA A 10 -16.84 33.36 -5.23
N ALA A 11 -16.27 32.81 -4.16
CA ALA A 11 -14.83 32.80 -3.93
C ALA A 11 -14.01 32.14 -5.04
N MET A 12 -14.55 31.13 -5.75
CA MET A 12 -13.87 30.52 -6.89
C MET A 12 -14.04 31.34 -8.18
N ARG A 13 -15.19 31.99 -8.34
CA ARG A 13 -15.49 32.83 -9.52
C ARG A 13 -14.67 34.13 -9.53
N GLU A 14 -14.24 34.58 -8.35
CA GLU A 14 -13.50 35.82 -8.15
C GLU A 14 -11.97 35.59 -8.06
N LEU A 15 -11.48 34.38 -8.33
CA LEU A 15 -10.05 34.08 -8.30
C LEU A 15 -9.28 34.97 -9.30
N PRO A 16 -8.06 35.42 -8.97
CA PRO A 16 -7.23 36.18 -9.89
C PRO A 16 -6.63 35.28 -10.98
N ALA A 17 -6.22 35.87 -12.10
CA ALA A 17 -5.40 35.18 -13.08
C ALA A 17 -4.04 34.79 -12.47
N PRO A 18 -3.46 33.62 -12.82
CA PRO A 18 -3.99 32.63 -13.77
C PRO A 18 -4.95 31.60 -13.15
N TRP A 19 -5.28 31.70 -11.86
CA TRP A 19 -6.08 30.69 -11.14
C TRP A 19 -7.55 30.60 -11.58
N ASN A 20 -8.09 31.64 -12.21
CA ASN A 20 -9.44 31.60 -12.79
C ASN A 20 -9.49 31.05 -14.22
N ASP A 21 -8.35 30.82 -14.89
CA ASP A 21 -8.28 30.33 -16.27
C ASP A 21 -8.52 28.82 -16.31
N LEU A 22 -9.50 28.35 -17.09
CA LEU A 22 -9.81 26.93 -17.26
C LEU A 22 -9.25 26.34 -18.57
N THR A 23 -8.48 27.13 -19.33
CA THR A 23 -7.86 26.70 -20.57
C THR A 23 -6.48 26.07 -20.34
N HIS A 24 -5.94 25.41 -21.38
CA HIS A 24 -4.58 24.86 -21.38
C HIS A 24 -3.48 25.89 -21.06
N ARG A 25 -3.75 27.20 -21.20
CA ARG A 25 -2.81 28.27 -20.88
C ARG A 25 -2.55 28.39 -19.38
N ARG A 26 -3.51 27.97 -18.53
CA ARG A 26 -3.37 28.00 -17.07
C ARG A 26 -2.09 27.29 -16.63
N SER A 27 -1.88 26.05 -17.07
CA SER A 27 -0.75 25.23 -16.62
C SER A 27 0.61 25.86 -16.94
N ALA A 28 0.73 26.52 -18.10
CA ALA A 28 1.94 27.26 -18.47
C ALA A 28 2.13 28.50 -17.60
N ALA A 29 1.08 29.30 -17.41
CA ALA A 29 1.13 30.50 -16.57
C ALA A 29 1.43 30.17 -15.09
N LEU A 30 0.84 29.10 -14.56
CA LEU A 30 1.11 28.61 -13.21
C LEU A 30 2.55 28.14 -13.04
N ALA A 31 3.18 27.63 -14.10
CA ALA A 31 4.57 27.22 -14.06
C ALA A 31 5.55 28.40 -13.95
N GLU A 32 5.14 29.57 -14.43
CA GLU A 32 5.91 30.82 -14.37
C GLU A 32 5.66 31.63 -13.08
N LEU A 33 4.65 31.27 -12.28
CA LEU A 33 4.37 31.96 -11.02
C LEU A 33 5.54 31.85 -10.04
N SER A 34 5.84 32.97 -9.39
CA SER A 34 6.86 33.02 -8.35
C SER A 34 6.50 32.09 -7.18
N PRO A 35 7.49 31.47 -6.52
CA PRO A 35 7.28 30.68 -5.30
C PRO A 35 6.67 31.49 -4.13
N GLU A 36 6.68 32.82 -4.18
CA GLU A 36 6.00 33.70 -3.22
C GLU A 36 4.46 33.68 -3.36
N GLY A 37 3.93 33.00 -4.38
CA GLY A 37 2.49 32.82 -4.65
C GLY A 37 1.76 31.90 -3.66
N ALA A 38 2.41 31.51 -2.57
CA ALA A 38 1.87 30.65 -1.51
C ALA A 38 0.47 31.04 -1.05
N ALA A 39 0.29 32.32 -0.71
CA ALA A 39 -0.96 32.85 -0.18
C ALA A 39 -2.11 32.70 -1.19
N GLN A 40 -1.83 32.90 -2.49
CA GLN A 40 -2.81 32.74 -3.56
C GLN A 40 -3.17 31.26 -3.75
N ALA A 41 -2.19 30.35 -3.74
CA ALA A 41 -2.47 28.93 -3.83
C ALA A 41 -3.32 28.43 -2.64
N LEU A 42 -3.04 28.90 -1.42
CA LEU A 42 -3.85 28.60 -0.24
C LEU A 42 -5.26 29.19 -0.35
N GLU A 43 -5.42 30.39 -0.90
CA GLU A 43 -6.73 30.97 -1.19
C GLU A 43 -7.53 30.12 -2.18
N VAL A 44 -6.90 29.64 -3.25
CA VAL A 44 -7.53 28.71 -4.21
C VAL A 44 -7.98 27.43 -3.52
N LEU A 45 -7.15 26.84 -2.65
CA LEU A 45 -7.52 25.66 -1.88
C LEU A 45 -8.70 25.93 -0.94
N ARG A 46 -8.70 27.06 -0.22
CA ARG A 46 -9.84 27.44 0.65
C ARG A 46 -11.12 27.65 -0.15
N ALA A 47 -11.04 28.30 -1.31
CA ALA A 47 -12.19 28.56 -2.18
C ALA A 47 -12.75 27.27 -2.81
N SER A 48 -11.86 26.34 -3.16
CA SER A 48 -12.20 25.14 -3.92
C SER A 48 -12.62 23.97 -3.02
N LEU A 49 -12.30 24.01 -1.72
CA LEU A 49 -12.67 22.96 -0.77
C LEU A 49 -14.20 22.86 -0.60
N PRO A 50 -14.81 21.69 -0.89
CA PRO A 50 -16.23 21.49 -0.68
C PRO A 50 -16.59 21.35 0.80
N ARG A 51 -17.84 21.68 1.16
CA ARG A 51 -18.37 21.56 2.53
C ARG A 51 -18.69 20.13 2.97
N HIS A 52 -18.84 19.23 2.00
CA HIS A 52 -19.24 17.85 2.23
C HIS A 52 -18.33 16.91 1.44
N ARG A 53 -18.16 15.71 1.97
CA ARG A 53 -17.44 14.64 1.29
C ARG A 53 -18.05 14.40 -0.10
N HIS A 54 -17.19 14.36 -1.10
CA HIS A 54 -17.58 13.94 -2.43
C HIS A 54 -17.55 12.41 -2.43
N SER A 55 -18.72 11.81 -2.61
CA SER A 55 -18.81 10.37 -2.80
C SER A 55 -18.36 10.06 -4.22
N MET A 56 -17.15 9.48 -4.37
CA MET A 56 -16.76 8.80 -5.62
C MET A 56 -17.64 7.56 -5.91
N HIS A 57 -18.52 7.19 -4.98
CA HIS A 57 -19.40 6.02 -5.01
C HIS A 57 -20.89 6.38 -5.13
N GLY A 58 -21.21 7.63 -5.51
CA GLY A 58 -22.59 8.02 -5.85
C GLY A 58 -23.02 7.61 -7.25
N TRP A 59 -22.09 7.03 -8.03
CA TRP A 59 -22.29 6.55 -9.38
C TRP A 59 -22.47 5.03 -9.26
N ASP A 60 -23.56 4.50 -9.81
CA ASP A 60 -23.65 3.06 -10.01
C ASP A 60 -22.54 2.61 -10.98
N GLU A 61 -22.13 1.34 -10.91
CA GLU A 61 -21.14 0.75 -11.82
C GLU A 61 -21.53 0.94 -13.28
N GLU A 62 -22.83 1.03 -13.60
CA GLU A 62 -23.35 1.26 -14.95
C GLU A 62 -23.00 2.66 -15.48
N LEU A 63 -23.06 3.70 -14.65
CA LEU A 63 -22.66 5.06 -15.00
C LEU A 63 -21.14 5.21 -15.08
N ARG A 64 -20.42 4.45 -14.25
CA ARG A 64 -18.95 4.41 -14.24
C ARG A 64 -18.43 3.68 -15.48
N ASP A 65 -19.00 2.53 -15.81
CA ASP A 65 -18.72 1.82 -17.07
C ASP A 65 -19.12 2.68 -18.27
N ALA A 66 -20.24 3.41 -18.23
CA ALA A 66 -20.59 4.36 -19.30
C ALA A 66 -19.67 5.62 -19.38
N TYR A 67 -18.79 5.82 -18.39
CA TYR A 67 -17.81 6.89 -18.32
C TYR A 67 -16.37 6.39 -18.53
N ASP A 68 -16.07 5.13 -18.22
CA ASP A 68 -14.79 4.44 -18.43
C ASP A 68 -14.75 3.71 -19.81
N ASP A 69 -15.88 3.24 -20.36
CA ASP A 69 -16.01 2.77 -21.77
C ASP A 69 -15.95 3.92 -22.77
N ARG A 70 -15.86 5.16 -22.28
CA ARG A 70 -15.49 6.29 -23.10
C ARG A 70 -14.01 6.19 -23.40
N ASP A 71 -13.69 5.77 -24.64
CA ASP A 71 -12.40 6.05 -25.26
C ASP A 71 -11.88 7.42 -24.79
N ASP A 72 -10.59 7.50 -24.42
CA ASP A 72 -9.84 8.69 -23.96
C ASP A 72 -10.23 9.99 -24.69
N HIS A 73 -10.69 9.87 -25.93
CA HIS A 73 -11.14 10.96 -26.81
C HIS A 73 -12.33 11.80 -26.31
N THR A 74 -13.25 11.30 -25.47
CA THR A 74 -14.41 12.14 -25.02
C THR A 74 -14.15 12.96 -23.76
N LEU A 75 -13.17 12.57 -22.93
CA LEU A 75 -12.66 13.42 -21.85
C LEU A 75 -11.87 14.61 -22.42
N ASP A 76 -11.05 14.35 -23.45
CA ASP A 76 -10.39 15.40 -24.23
C ASP A 76 -11.42 16.36 -24.88
N GLU A 77 -12.55 15.84 -25.37
CA GLU A 77 -13.63 16.68 -25.90
C GLU A 77 -14.36 17.48 -24.81
N ALA A 78 -14.61 16.90 -23.63
CA ALA A 78 -15.22 17.61 -22.50
C ALA A 78 -14.32 18.76 -22.01
N ASP A 79 -13.02 18.52 -21.87
CA ASP A 79 -12.03 19.56 -21.54
C ASP A 79 -11.92 20.62 -22.66
N ALA A 80 -12.05 20.21 -23.93
CA ALA A 80 -12.10 21.16 -25.04
C ALA A 80 -13.37 22.04 -24.99
N TRP A 81 -14.52 21.50 -24.59
CA TRP A 81 -15.76 22.26 -24.41
C TRP A 81 -15.70 23.20 -23.19
N LEU A 82 -15.13 22.74 -22.06
CA LEU A 82 -14.83 23.60 -20.91
C LEU A 82 -13.94 24.76 -21.34
N THR A 83 -12.84 24.48 -22.03
CA THR A 83 -11.90 25.48 -22.55
C THR A 83 -12.56 26.47 -23.52
N ARG A 84 -13.54 26.03 -24.32
CA ARG A 84 -14.15 26.85 -25.38
C ARG A 84 -15.34 27.69 -24.92
N LEU A 85 -16.23 27.13 -24.12
CA LEU A 85 -17.48 27.78 -23.70
C LEU A 85 -17.43 28.33 -22.27
N MET A 86 -16.54 27.81 -21.44
CA MET A 86 -16.37 28.25 -20.05
C MET A 86 -14.88 28.46 -19.72
N PRO A 87 -14.20 29.38 -20.43
CA PRO A 87 -12.77 29.57 -20.29
C PRO A 87 -12.35 30.08 -18.91
N THR A 88 -13.28 30.57 -18.09
CA THR A 88 -12.98 30.99 -16.71
C THR A 88 -13.90 30.36 -15.68
N THR A 89 -13.47 30.32 -14.41
CA THR A 89 -14.30 29.84 -13.29
C THR A 89 -15.64 30.59 -13.15
N ALA A 90 -15.72 31.84 -13.57
CA ALA A 90 -16.96 32.61 -13.57
C ALA A 90 -17.96 32.14 -14.64
N ASP A 91 -17.49 31.50 -15.71
CA ASP A 91 -18.32 31.04 -16.81
C ASP A 91 -18.97 29.67 -16.54
N VAL A 92 -18.56 28.98 -15.48
CA VAL A 92 -19.06 27.65 -15.12
C VAL A 92 -20.48 27.75 -14.55
N THR A 93 -21.46 27.75 -15.46
CA THR A 93 -22.89 27.88 -15.17
C THR A 93 -23.68 26.68 -15.67
N ARG A 94 -24.86 26.46 -15.06
CA ARG A 94 -25.81 25.43 -15.49
C ARG A 94 -26.27 25.63 -16.94
N GLU A 95 -26.44 26.87 -17.37
CA GLU A 95 -26.85 27.21 -18.74
C GLU A 95 -25.81 26.77 -19.76
N ARG A 96 -24.53 27.05 -19.50
CA ARG A 96 -23.43 26.62 -20.38
C ARG A 96 -23.28 25.09 -20.45
N VAL A 97 -23.51 24.38 -19.35
CA VAL A 97 -23.60 22.90 -19.36
C VAL A 97 -24.75 22.43 -20.25
N ALA A 98 -25.93 23.06 -20.15
CA ALA A 98 -27.05 22.71 -21.01
C ALA A 98 -26.76 22.98 -22.49
N GLU A 99 -26.08 24.07 -22.83
CA GLU A 99 -25.63 24.36 -24.20
C GLU A 99 -24.70 23.26 -24.74
N VAL A 100 -23.75 22.78 -23.93
CA VAL A 100 -22.87 21.66 -24.32
C VAL A 100 -23.68 20.39 -24.56
N LEU A 101 -24.57 20.02 -23.63
CA LEU A 101 -25.38 18.81 -23.79
C LEU A 101 -26.30 18.89 -25.01
N VAL A 102 -26.83 20.07 -25.35
CA VAL A 102 -27.56 20.27 -26.61
C VAL A 102 -26.65 19.98 -27.80
N LYS A 103 -25.42 20.52 -27.83
CA LYS A 103 -24.45 20.24 -28.89
C LYS A 103 -24.09 18.75 -28.98
N TRP A 104 -23.90 18.07 -27.85
CA TRP A 104 -23.66 16.63 -27.82
C TRP A 104 -24.86 15.82 -28.34
N SER A 105 -26.08 16.24 -28.01
CA SER A 105 -27.29 15.61 -28.55
C SER A 105 -27.42 15.82 -30.08
N GLU A 106 -27.02 16.99 -30.59
CA GLU A 106 -26.99 17.29 -32.04
C GLU A 106 -25.93 16.46 -32.79
N LEU A 107 -24.82 16.15 -32.11
CA LEU A 107 -23.76 15.27 -32.63
C LEU A 107 -24.10 13.78 -32.53
N GLY A 108 -25.21 13.42 -31.90
CA GLY A 108 -25.67 12.03 -31.76
C GLY A 108 -24.92 11.23 -30.69
N VAL A 109 -24.39 11.89 -29.65
CA VAL A 109 -23.74 11.20 -28.52
C VAL A 109 -24.74 10.24 -27.84
N PRO A 110 -24.50 8.92 -27.82
CA PRO A 110 -25.51 7.92 -27.41
C PRO A 110 -26.08 8.08 -26.00
N THR A 111 -25.32 8.67 -25.08
CA THR A 111 -25.68 8.83 -23.66
C THR A 111 -26.45 10.12 -23.35
N VAL A 112 -26.62 11.01 -24.34
CA VAL A 112 -27.31 12.29 -24.17
C VAL A 112 -28.65 12.27 -24.90
N SER A 113 -29.73 12.52 -24.18
CA SER A 113 -31.07 12.59 -24.76
C SER A 113 -31.22 13.82 -25.65
N SER A 114 -32.10 13.74 -26.65
CA SER A 114 -32.46 14.88 -27.50
C SER A 114 -33.95 15.20 -27.34
N PRO A 115 -34.33 16.31 -26.65
CA PRO A 115 -33.46 17.24 -25.94
C PRO A 115 -32.89 16.66 -24.63
N PRO A 116 -31.78 17.21 -24.10
CA PRO A 116 -31.21 16.77 -22.82
C PRO A 116 -32.20 16.94 -21.67
N THR A 117 -32.26 15.95 -20.80
CA THR A 117 -33.14 15.99 -19.62
C THR A 117 -32.57 16.91 -18.53
N ARG A 118 -33.44 17.40 -17.64
CA ARG A 118 -33.02 18.19 -16.48
C ARG A 118 -32.03 17.43 -15.59
N GLN A 119 -32.25 16.13 -15.41
CA GLN A 119 -31.39 15.25 -14.63
C GLN A 119 -29.99 15.10 -15.25
N GLN A 120 -29.90 14.92 -16.57
CA GLN A 120 -28.60 14.90 -17.26
C GLN A 120 -27.84 16.22 -17.05
N ILE A 121 -28.51 17.36 -17.20
CA ILE A 121 -27.91 18.68 -16.95
C ILE A 121 -27.41 18.79 -15.49
N ASP A 122 -28.21 18.37 -14.51
CA ASP A 122 -27.85 18.43 -13.09
C ASP A 122 -26.64 17.55 -12.74
N LEU A 123 -26.61 16.32 -13.27
CA LEU A 123 -25.51 15.37 -13.05
C LEU A 123 -24.22 15.87 -13.69
N THR A 124 -24.25 16.27 -14.96
CA THR A 124 -23.07 16.82 -15.67
C THR A 124 -22.59 18.11 -15.01
N ALA A 125 -23.49 18.97 -14.55
CA ALA A 125 -23.12 20.20 -13.85
C ALA A 125 -22.38 19.93 -12.53
N ALA A 126 -22.86 18.95 -11.74
CA ALA A 126 -22.20 18.57 -10.49
C ALA A 126 -20.81 17.94 -10.75
N GLU A 127 -20.71 17.09 -11.76
CA GLU A 127 -19.45 16.47 -12.19
C GLU A 127 -18.44 17.55 -12.62
N TRP A 128 -18.82 18.45 -13.52
CA TRP A 128 -17.92 19.49 -14.02
C TRP A 128 -17.49 20.47 -12.93
N ALA A 129 -18.39 20.83 -12.02
CA ALA A 129 -18.02 21.62 -10.84
C ALA A 129 -16.97 20.89 -9.97
N THR A 130 -17.08 19.56 -9.84
CA THR A 130 -16.12 18.72 -9.12
C THR A 130 -14.78 18.66 -9.85
N SER A 131 -14.79 18.42 -11.16
CA SER A 131 -13.58 18.36 -11.99
C SER A 131 -12.81 19.67 -11.96
N VAL A 132 -13.50 20.82 -12.05
CA VAL A 132 -12.86 22.14 -11.92
C VAL A 132 -12.21 22.32 -10.54
N ARG A 133 -12.90 21.96 -9.46
CA ARG A 133 -12.32 22.02 -8.10
C ARG A 133 -11.10 21.11 -7.96
N GLN A 134 -11.17 19.89 -8.49
CA GLN A 134 -10.07 18.93 -8.46
C GLN A 134 -8.85 19.43 -9.22
N ALA A 135 -9.05 19.98 -10.42
CA ALA A 135 -7.99 20.51 -11.25
C ALA A 135 -7.29 21.69 -10.56
N LEU A 136 -8.06 22.69 -10.10
CA LEU A 136 -7.51 23.86 -9.41
C LEU A 136 -6.81 23.50 -8.10
N ALA A 137 -7.36 22.56 -7.32
CA ALA A 137 -6.73 22.08 -6.10
C ALA A 137 -5.41 21.35 -6.40
N SER A 138 -5.39 20.50 -7.43
CA SER A 138 -4.18 19.78 -7.83
C SER A 138 -3.08 20.74 -8.29
N ASP A 139 -3.45 21.76 -9.05
CA ASP A 139 -2.56 22.83 -9.49
C ASP A 139 -2.00 23.63 -8.30
N ALA A 140 -2.86 24.00 -7.34
CA ALA A 140 -2.45 24.71 -6.13
C ALA A 140 -1.50 23.86 -5.27
N PHE A 141 -1.79 22.57 -5.08
CA PHE A 141 -0.89 21.64 -4.40
C PHE A 141 0.43 21.44 -5.13
N ALA A 142 0.41 21.36 -6.46
CA ALA A 142 1.62 21.24 -7.28
C ALA A 142 2.49 22.51 -7.18
N HIS A 143 1.88 23.69 -7.14
CA HIS A 143 2.59 24.95 -6.92
C HIS A 143 3.23 25.00 -5.52
N LEU A 144 2.46 24.70 -4.48
CA LEU A 144 2.95 24.61 -3.09
C LEU A 144 4.12 23.60 -2.99
N GLY A 145 3.98 22.43 -3.61
CA GLY A 145 4.98 21.36 -3.60
C GLY A 145 6.34 21.72 -4.21
N ARG A 146 6.47 22.84 -4.93
CA ARG A 146 7.75 23.36 -5.44
C ARG A 146 8.53 24.19 -4.40
N GLY A 147 8.14 24.13 -3.12
CA GLY A 147 8.77 24.85 -2.02
C GLY A 147 8.10 26.17 -1.66
N ALA A 148 6.98 26.48 -2.31
CA ALA A 148 6.19 27.69 -2.08
C ALA A 148 5.39 27.67 -0.75
N PHE A 149 5.50 26.62 0.07
CA PHE A 149 4.79 26.55 1.37
C PHE A 149 5.56 27.15 2.56
N THR A 150 6.77 27.70 2.35
CA THR A 150 7.62 28.22 3.44
C THR A 150 6.91 29.30 4.23
N GLY A 151 6.78 29.13 5.55
CA GLY A 151 6.03 30.05 6.44
C GLY A 151 4.51 29.80 6.48
N HIS A 152 4.01 28.81 5.73
CA HIS A 152 2.61 28.41 5.67
C HIS A 152 2.41 26.90 5.88
N GLU A 153 3.40 26.20 6.45
CA GLU A 153 3.46 24.73 6.51
C GLU A 153 2.26 24.11 7.22
N ALA A 154 1.90 24.65 8.39
CA ALA A 154 0.79 24.15 9.20
C ALA A 154 -0.56 24.33 8.48
N GLU A 155 -0.75 25.47 7.80
CA GLU A 155 -1.98 25.74 7.06
C GLU A 155 -2.08 24.87 5.79
N ALA A 156 -0.97 24.73 5.06
CA ALA A 156 -0.89 23.86 3.89
C ALA A 156 -1.19 22.40 4.26
N ALA A 157 -0.67 21.92 5.39
CA ALA A 157 -0.97 20.60 5.93
C ALA A 157 -2.45 20.43 6.29
N GLY A 158 -3.02 21.42 7.00
CA GLY A 158 -4.44 21.40 7.39
C GLY A 158 -5.38 21.36 6.19
N LEU A 159 -5.09 22.15 5.15
CA LEU A 159 -5.85 22.13 3.89
C LEU A 159 -5.69 20.80 3.16
N ALA A 160 -4.47 20.29 3.00
CA ALA A 160 -4.24 18.99 2.37
C ALA A 160 -5.01 17.87 3.09
N ALA A 161 -4.99 17.85 4.43
CA ALA A 161 -5.77 16.89 5.21
C ALA A 161 -7.29 17.03 4.99
N ALA A 162 -7.80 18.25 4.94
CA ALA A 162 -9.21 18.50 4.63
C ALA A 162 -9.61 17.97 3.24
N TYR A 163 -8.75 18.14 2.23
CA TYR A 163 -8.96 17.60 0.88
C TYR A 163 -9.00 16.07 0.85
N VAL A 164 -8.14 15.41 1.64
CA VAL A 164 -8.18 13.95 1.79
C VAL A 164 -9.49 13.48 2.42
N ARG A 165 -9.96 14.13 3.49
CA ARG A 165 -11.24 13.79 4.16
C ARG A 165 -12.45 13.90 3.23
N VAL A 166 -12.47 14.94 2.38
CA VAL A 166 -13.58 15.11 1.42
C VAL A 166 -13.42 14.28 0.15
N GLY A 167 -12.30 13.58 -0.03
CA GLY A 167 -12.06 12.69 -1.17
C GLY A 167 -11.73 13.39 -2.49
N LEU A 168 -11.19 14.61 -2.45
CA LEU A 168 -10.89 15.41 -3.65
C LEU A 168 -9.38 15.66 -3.77
N ALA A 169 -8.81 15.51 -4.98
CA ALA A 169 -7.38 15.72 -5.24
C ALA A 169 -6.46 14.97 -4.24
N VAL A 170 -6.89 13.79 -3.78
CA VAL A 170 -6.26 13.02 -2.69
C VAL A 170 -4.78 12.76 -2.95
N GLU A 171 -4.42 12.37 -4.17
CA GLU A 171 -3.02 12.10 -4.51
C GLU A 171 -2.15 13.34 -4.37
N SER A 172 -2.60 14.47 -4.93
CA SER A 172 -1.90 15.76 -4.86
C SER A 172 -1.76 16.25 -3.42
N ALA A 173 -2.82 16.13 -2.63
CA ALA A 173 -2.83 16.50 -1.21
C ALA A 173 -1.84 15.66 -0.40
N VAL A 174 -1.89 14.32 -0.54
CA VAL A 174 -0.96 13.41 0.15
C VAL A 174 0.48 13.64 -0.30
N ARG A 175 0.72 13.94 -1.59
CA ARG A 175 2.06 14.29 -2.11
C ARG A 175 2.60 15.57 -1.47
N LEU A 176 1.75 16.58 -1.24
CA LEU A 176 2.15 17.77 -0.51
C LEU A 176 2.48 17.44 0.96
N LEU A 177 1.66 16.63 1.64
CA LEU A 177 1.96 16.18 3.01
C LEU A 177 3.32 15.45 3.10
N MET A 178 3.63 14.62 2.12
CA MET A 178 4.94 13.98 2.01
C MET A 178 6.08 14.99 1.85
N ALA A 179 5.88 16.03 1.04
CA ALA A 179 6.87 17.08 0.81
C ALA A 179 7.08 17.99 2.02
N LEU A 180 6.01 18.27 2.79
CA LEU A 180 6.07 19.02 4.04
C LEU A 180 6.87 18.28 5.12
N GLY A 181 6.82 16.94 5.11
CA GLY A 181 7.61 16.10 6.00
C GLY A 181 7.33 16.38 7.49
N ARG A 182 8.38 16.37 8.32
CA ARG A 182 8.24 16.56 9.78
C ARG A 182 8.28 18.06 10.16
N PRO A 183 7.45 18.52 11.12
CA PRO A 183 6.40 17.75 11.80
C PRO A 183 5.07 17.72 11.02
N HIS A 184 4.75 18.80 10.30
CA HIS A 184 3.38 19.08 9.85
C HIS A 184 2.77 18.04 8.90
N GLY A 185 3.55 17.55 7.93
CA GLY A 185 3.10 16.54 6.99
C GLY A 185 2.92 15.18 7.64
N GLU A 186 3.85 14.79 8.51
CA GLU A 186 3.79 13.53 9.26
C GLU A 186 2.61 13.50 10.24
N ASP A 187 2.41 14.57 11.01
CA ASP A 187 1.30 14.68 11.98
C ASP A 187 -0.05 14.62 11.27
N ALA A 188 -0.22 15.34 10.15
CA ALA A 188 -1.44 15.30 9.36
C ALA A 188 -1.71 13.90 8.77
N LEU A 189 -0.70 13.21 8.26
CA LEU A 189 -0.85 11.83 7.77
C LEU A 189 -1.19 10.87 8.91
N LEU A 190 -0.63 11.07 10.11
CA LEU A 190 -0.96 10.28 11.31
C LEU A 190 -2.41 10.47 11.72
N GLU A 191 -2.92 11.70 11.73
CA GLU A 191 -4.35 11.94 12.00
C GLU A 191 -5.23 11.22 10.97
N LEU A 192 -4.91 11.36 9.68
CA LEU A 192 -5.70 10.77 8.59
C LEU A 192 -5.75 9.24 8.63
N VAL A 193 -4.71 8.53 9.08
CA VAL A 193 -4.77 7.06 9.16
C VAL A 193 -5.73 6.55 10.24
N HIS A 194 -6.06 7.38 11.23
CA HIS A 194 -7.02 7.06 12.31
C HIS A 194 -8.41 7.69 12.08
N ASP A 195 -8.58 8.44 11.00
CA ASP A 195 -9.82 9.16 10.70
C ASP A 195 -10.77 8.29 9.86
N ASP A 196 -12.01 8.12 10.35
CA ASP A 196 -13.08 7.38 9.67
C ASP A 196 -13.65 8.09 8.45
N GLU A 197 -13.51 9.41 8.37
CA GLU A 197 -13.92 10.19 7.21
C GLU A 197 -13.04 9.92 5.98
N VAL A 198 -11.83 9.38 6.14
CA VAL A 198 -10.92 9.08 5.01
C VAL A 198 -11.40 7.86 4.21
N GLY A 199 -12.10 6.90 4.85
CA GLY A 199 -12.59 5.68 4.20
C GLY A 199 -11.51 4.91 3.43
N ASP A 200 -11.79 4.59 2.17
CA ASP A 200 -10.95 3.72 1.33
C ASP A 200 -9.53 4.26 1.08
N PHE A 201 -9.33 5.58 1.17
CA PHE A 201 -7.99 6.17 0.98
C PHE A 201 -7.04 5.91 2.14
N ARG A 202 -7.52 5.37 3.27
CA ARG A 202 -6.72 5.16 4.47
C ARG A 202 -5.50 4.28 4.21
N GLN A 203 -5.67 3.21 3.42
CA GLN A 203 -4.55 2.34 3.04
C GLN A 203 -3.51 3.11 2.21
N TYR A 204 -3.97 3.94 1.27
CA TYR A 204 -3.10 4.80 0.48
C TYR A 204 -2.32 5.79 1.35
N VAL A 205 -3.00 6.52 2.24
CA VAL A 205 -2.38 7.45 3.21
C VAL A 205 -1.33 6.73 4.06
N ARG A 206 -1.67 5.56 4.63
CA ARG A 206 -0.76 4.77 5.45
C ARG A 206 0.49 4.33 4.68
N SER A 207 0.32 3.90 3.42
CA SER A 207 1.44 3.51 2.56
C SER A 207 2.43 4.67 2.33
N ARG A 208 1.93 5.91 2.24
CA ARG A 208 2.76 7.10 2.07
C ARG A 208 3.43 7.49 3.38
N LEU A 209 2.71 7.45 4.50
CA LEU A 209 3.29 7.65 5.84
C LEU A 209 4.44 6.66 6.13
N LEU A 210 4.28 5.39 5.74
CA LEU A 210 5.34 4.38 5.81
C LEU A 210 6.60 4.81 5.02
N VAL A 211 6.44 5.35 3.81
CA VAL A 211 7.56 5.88 3.01
C VAL A 211 8.23 7.06 3.72
N LEU A 212 7.46 7.96 4.33
CA LEU A 212 8.00 9.13 5.04
C LEU A 212 8.84 8.73 6.26
N ARG A 213 8.42 7.66 6.96
CA ARG A 213 9.06 7.19 8.19
C ARG A 213 10.21 6.21 7.97
N ARG A 214 10.29 5.59 6.78
CA ARG A 214 11.34 4.64 6.40
C ARG A 214 12.77 5.10 6.73
N PRO A 215 13.21 6.35 6.46
CA PRO A 215 14.57 6.77 6.80
C PRO A 215 14.89 6.62 8.29
N GLY A 216 13.90 6.89 9.17
CA GLY A 216 14.03 6.70 10.61
C GLY A 216 14.14 5.22 10.99
N HIS A 217 13.29 4.37 10.39
CA HIS A 217 13.34 2.92 10.61
C HIS A 217 14.68 2.32 10.14
N GLU A 218 15.16 2.69 8.97
CA GLU A 218 16.45 2.23 8.44
C GLU A 218 17.62 2.70 9.32
N ALA A 219 17.59 3.95 9.78
CA ALA A 219 18.59 4.48 10.69
C ALA A 219 18.63 3.68 12.00
N ARG A 220 17.45 3.37 12.56
CA ARG A 220 17.31 2.50 13.73
C ARG A 220 17.80 1.07 13.45
N GLY A 221 17.45 0.52 12.30
CA GLY A 221 17.82 -0.83 11.87
C GLY A 221 19.33 -1.05 11.71
N ARG A 222 20.08 0.02 11.37
CA ARG A 222 21.55 0.03 11.27
C ARG A 222 22.27 0.13 12.62
N GLN A 223 21.58 0.50 13.70
CA GLN A 223 22.20 0.60 15.02
C GLN A 223 22.60 -0.80 15.54
N PRO A 224 23.66 -0.94 16.33
CA PRO A 224 24.00 -2.20 16.99
C PRO A 224 22.93 -2.62 18.04
N VAL A 225 22.70 -3.92 18.19
CA VAL A 225 21.74 -4.52 19.15
C VAL A 225 22.29 -4.64 20.60
N ARG A 226 23.10 -3.68 21.05
CA ARG A 226 23.78 -3.80 22.36
C ARG A 226 22.76 -3.77 23.51
N GLY A 227 22.72 -4.85 24.29
CA GLY A 227 21.84 -4.97 25.45
C GLY A 227 20.39 -5.35 25.12
N GLU A 228 20.09 -5.66 23.86
CA GLU A 228 18.76 -6.11 23.42
C GLU A 228 18.61 -7.64 23.60
N GLU A 229 17.41 -8.11 23.94
CA GLU A 229 17.12 -9.53 24.15
C GLU A 229 16.81 -10.24 22.82
N PRO A 230 17.62 -11.22 22.37
CA PRO A 230 17.37 -11.94 21.12
C PRO A 230 16.14 -12.84 21.23
N LEU A 231 15.25 -12.77 20.24
CA LEU A 231 14.05 -13.61 20.18
C LEU A 231 14.26 -14.88 19.33
N LEU A 232 15.23 -14.86 18.42
CA LEU A 232 15.58 -16.01 17.57
C LEU A 232 16.70 -16.86 18.21
N PRO A 233 16.69 -18.19 18.01
CA PRO A 233 17.77 -19.08 18.44
C PRO A 233 19.14 -18.70 17.84
N ALA A 234 20.22 -19.09 18.52
CA ALA A 234 21.59 -18.74 18.15
C ALA A 234 21.96 -19.11 16.69
N ALA A 235 21.67 -20.32 16.26
CA ALA A 235 21.96 -20.75 14.90
C ALA A 235 21.18 -19.95 13.83
N VAL A 236 19.96 -19.52 14.16
CA VAL A 236 19.09 -18.75 13.24
C VAL A 236 19.56 -17.30 13.14
N ARG A 237 19.93 -16.67 14.27
CA ARG A 237 20.36 -15.27 14.29
C ARG A 237 21.73 -15.02 13.65
N GLU A 238 22.56 -16.05 13.54
CA GLU A 238 23.92 -15.98 12.99
C GLU A 238 23.96 -16.04 11.46
N ILE A 239 22.81 -16.22 10.79
CA ILE A 239 22.78 -16.18 9.32
C ILE A 239 23.15 -14.79 8.80
N PRO A 240 24.06 -14.68 7.82
CA PRO A 240 24.49 -13.38 7.28
C PRO A 240 23.55 -12.84 6.19
N TYR A 241 22.45 -13.53 5.91
CA TYR A 241 21.52 -13.17 4.84
C TYR A 241 20.43 -12.24 5.37
N GLY A 242 20.27 -11.09 4.71
CA GLY A 242 19.35 -10.05 5.15
C GLY A 242 17.91 -10.32 4.71
N TRP A 243 16.98 -9.67 5.40
CA TRP A 243 15.56 -9.72 5.08
C TRP A 243 15.24 -9.04 3.72
N ALA A 244 16.09 -8.09 3.27
CA ALA A 244 15.95 -7.47 1.95
C ALA A 244 15.94 -8.48 0.79
N THR A 245 16.69 -9.59 0.94
CA THR A 245 16.70 -10.71 -0.01
C THR A 245 15.83 -11.87 0.47
N GLY A 246 14.89 -11.63 1.38
CA GLY A 246 14.04 -12.67 1.95
C GLY A 246 14.78 -13.71 2.79
N PHE A 247 15.99 -13.43 3.27
CA PHE A 247 16.91 -14.40 3.90
C PHE A 247 17.46 -15.48 2.96
N GLN A 248 17.36 -15.27 1.64
CA GLN A 248 17.84 -16.21 0.63
C GLN A 248 19.30 -16.61 0.83
N TRP A 249 19.55 -17.91 0.80
CA TRP A 249 20.89 -18.48 0.71
C TRP A 249 21.37 -18.37 -0.75
N PRO A 250 22.57 -17.82 -1.01
CA PRO A 250 22.98 -17.48 -2.36
C PRO A 250 23.19 -18.74 -3.21
N PRO A 251 22.82 -18.72 -4.51
CA PRO A 251 23.09 -19.83 -5.44
C PRO A 251 24.56 -20.21 -5.55
N THR A 252 25.46 -19.27 -5.24
CA THR A 252 26.92 -19.45 -5.27
C THR A 252 27.48 -20.01 -3.95
N LEU A 253 26.65 -20.27 -2.94
CA LEU A 253 27.11 -20.87 -1.68
C LEU A 253 27.61 -22.29 -1.94
N PRO A 254 28.89 -22.60 -1.65
CA PRO A 254 29.43 -23.94 -1.90
C PRO A 254 28.73 -25.02 -1.10
N VAL A 255 28.49 -26.18 -1.71
CA VAL A 255 27.96 -27.37 -1.04
C VAL A 255 29.10 -28.07 -0.30
N THR A 256 29.40 -27.60 0.92
CA THR A 256 30.41 -28.17 1.82
C THR A 256 29.74 -28.76 3.06
N GLU A 257 30.41 -29.69 3.74
CA GLU A 257 29.93 -30.25 5.02
C GLU A 257 29.64 -29.15 6.05
N GLU A 258 30.45 -28.09 6.09
CA GLU A 258 30.23 -26.95 6.98
C GLU A 258 28.91 -26.22 6.68
N ASN A 259 28.62 -25.93 5.41
CA ASN A 259 27.40 -25.23 5.02
C ASN A 259 26.15 -26.11 5.22
N VAL A 260 26.27 -27.42 4.97
CA VAL A 260 25.19 -28.38 5.27
C VAL A 260 24.98 -28.51 6.79
N ALA A 261 26.04 -28.54 7.58
CA ALA A 261 25.95 -28.55 9.04
C ALA A 261 25.31 -27.26 9.57
N ARG A 262 25.61 -26.10 8.95
CA ARG A 262 24.95 -24.82 9.25
C ARG A 262 23.46 -24.86 8.92
N ALA A 263 23.08 -25.39 7.75
CA ALA A 263 21.68 -25.56 7.36
C ALA A 263 20.94 -26.45 8.37
N ARG A 264 21.55 -27.58 8.75
CA ARG A 264 21.02 -28.47 9.77
C ARG A 264 20.85 -27.77 11.12
N ALA A 265 21.84 -26.99 11.57
CA ALA A 265 21.77 -26.27 12.83
C ALA A 265 20.64 -25.24 12.84
N VAL A 266 20.44 -24.49 11.75
CA VAL A 266 19.32 -23.54 11.60
C VAL A 266 17.97 -24.26 11.70
N LEU A 267 17.78 -25.33 10.94
CA LEU A 267 16.53 -26.08 10.92
C LEU A 267 16.25 -26.81 12.25
N LEU A 268 17.27 -27.34 12.92
CA LEU A 268 17.10 -27.95 14.25
C LEU A 268 16.72 -26.90 15.30
N ALA A 269 17.38 -25.74 15.28
CA ALA A 269 17.13 -24.69 16.26
C ALA A 269 15.74 -24.04 16.07
N GLY A 270 15.27 -23.93 14.83
CA GLY A 270 13.95 -23.40 14.49
C GLY A 270 12.82 -24.43 14.49
N ALA A 271 13.09 -25.71 14.78
CA ALA A 271 12.13 -26.78 14.59
C ALA A 271 10.89 -26.59 15.49
N PRO A 272 9.66 -26.56 14.92
CA PRO A 272 8.44 -26.37 15.70
C PRO A 272 8.20 -27.55 16.64
N ALA A 273 7.85 -27.28 17.90
CA ALA A 273 7.52 -28.32 18.89
C ALA A 273 6.20 -29.07 18.59
N GLY A 274 5.33 -28.46 17.79
CA GLY A 274 4.06 -29.01 17.34
C GLY A 274 3.39 -28.04 16.36
N PRO A 275 2.16 -28.33 15.91
CA PRO A 275 1.42 -27.47 15.01
C PRO A 275 1.29 -26.03 15.53
N VAL A 276 1.56 -25.07 14.65
CA VAL A 276 1.39 -23.65 14.99
C VAL A 276 -0.07 -23.23 14.82
N PRO A 277 -0.62 -22.34 15.68
CA PRO A 277 -2.02 -21.93 15.59
C PRO A 277 -2.36 -21.23 14.27
N GLU A 278 -1.40 -20.49 13.72
CA GLU A 278 -1.51 -19.80 12.44
C GLU A 278 -0.32 -20.22 11.58
N PRO A 279 -0.55 -20.93 10.46
CA PRO A 279 0.50 -21.33 9.54
C PRO A 279 1.33 -20.13 9.08
N VAL A 280 2.62 -20.36 8.83
CA VAL A 280 3.50 -19.31 8.30
C VAL A 280 3.03 -18.96 6.89
N PRO A 281 2.64 -17.69 6.62
CA PRO A 281 2.19 -17.31 5.29
C PRO A 281 3.36 -17.36 4.29
N SER A 282 3.05 -17.61 3.02
CA SER A 282 4.05 -17.51 1.96
C SER A 282 4.70 -16.12 1.96
N PRO A 283 6.04 -16.02 1.84
CA PRO A 283 6.72 -14.72 1.81
C PRO A 283 6.37 -13.88 0.57
N ALA A 284 5.79 -14.50 -0.47
CA ALA A 284 5.26 -13.85 -1.65
C ALA A 284 3.72 -13.84 -1.63
N TRP A 285 3.13 -12.67 -1.83
CA TRP A 285 1.71 -12.53 -2.12
C TRP A 285 1.55 -12.15 -3.59
N SER A 286 0.86 -12.98 -4.37
CA SER A 286 0.69 -12.78 -5.82
C SER A 286 -0.67 -12.19 -6.20
N GLY A 287 -1.53 -11.86 -5.23
CA GLY A 287 -2.85 -11.25 -5.45
C GLY A 287 -3.70 -11.93 -6.54
N ARG A 288 -3.63 -13.26 -6.67
CA ARG A 288 -4.31 -13.97 -7.77
C ARG A 288 -5.82 -13.88 -7.57
N GLY A 289 -6.46 -13.10 -8.45
CA GLY A 289 -7.90 -12.80 -8.41
C GLY A 289 -8.08 -11.41 -7.81
N GLY A 290 -8.27 -10.39 -8.68
CA GLY A 290 -8.22 -8.96 -8.35
C GLY A 290 -9.26 -8.42 -7.37
N GLU A 291 -9.84 -9.29 -6.55
CA GLU A 291 -10.89 -9.02 -5.57
C GLU A 291 -10.38 -9.05 -4.12
N GLU A 292 -9.25 -9.71 -3.82
CA GLU A 292 -8.76 -9.78 -2.43
C GLU A 292 -7.78 -8.62 -2.11
N PRO A 293 -8.09 -7.76 -1.12
CA PRO A 293 -7.18 -6.71 -0.71
C PRO A 293 -5.86 -7.31 -0.16
N PRO A 294 -4.72 -6.62 -0.34
CA PRO A 294 -3.45 -7.07 0.23
C PRO A 294 -3.59 -7.33 1.74
N PRO A 295 -3.13 -8.48 2.25
CA PRO A 295 -3.29 -8.81 3.65
C PRO A 295 -2.44 -7.88 4.54
N ALA A 296 -2.99 -7.47 5.68
CA ALA A 296 -2.39 -6.49 6.59
C ALA A 296 -0.97 -6.86 7.08
N TRP A 297 -0.64 -8.17 7.13
CA TRP A 297 0.69 -8.61 7.52
C TRP A 297 1.80 -8.11 6.58
N LEU A 298 1.50 -7.79 5.32
CA LEU A 298 2.49 -7.23 4.39
C LEU A 298 3.02 -5.87 4.87
N GLU A 299 2.14 -5.02 5.39
CA GLU A 299 2.50 -3.70 5.92
C GLU A 299 3.35 -3.85 7.20
N THR A 300 2.93 -4.73 8.11
CA THR A 300 3.73 -5.05 9.31
C THR A 300 5.11 -5.61 8.94
N ARG A 301 5.17 -6.51 7.95
CA ARG A 301 6.42 -7.06 7.44
C ARG A 301 7.33 -5.97 6.89
N GLN A 302 6.80 -4.96 6.22
CA GLN A 302 7.59 -3.84 5.71
C GLN A 302 8.27 -3.07 6.86
N VAL A 303 7.52 -2.71 7.91
CA VAL A 303 8.05 -2.03 9.11
C VAL A 303 9.15 -2.88 9.76
N MET A 304 8.89 -4.16 9.97
CA MET A 304 9.84 -5.08 10.60
C MET A 304 11.12 -5.26 9.79
N ARG A 305 11.01 -5.36 8.45
CA ARG A 305 12.17 -5.48 7.56
C ARG A 305 13.11 -4.28 7.67
N GLU A 306 12.56 -3.08 7.85
CA GLU A 306 13.35 -1.85 7.99
C GLU A 306 14.02 -1.75 9.36
N LEU A 307 13.31 -2.09 10.45
CA LEU A 307 13.82 -2.05 11.83
C LEU A 307 14.76 -3.22 12.19
N MET A 308 14.57 -4.38 11.55
CA MET A 308 15.27 -5.61 11.85
C MET A 308 15.84 -6.24 10.56
N PRO A 309 16.80 -5.59 9.87
CA PRO A 309 17.24 -6.01 8.53
C PRO A 309 17.94 -7.39 8.46
N TYR A 310 18.35 -7.95 9.61
CA TYR A 310 19.00 -9.26 9.73
C TYR A 310 18.34 -10.06 10.86
N ALA A 311 18.48 -11.39 10.83
CA ALA A 311 17.96 -12.26 11.89
C ALA A 311 18.56 -11.92 13.27
N SER A 312 19.82 -11.47 13.32
CA SER A 312 20.48 -10.95 14.53
C SER A 312 19.82 -9.71 15.13
N HIS A 313 18.99 -9.01 14.36
CA HIS A 313 18.24 -7.84 14.81
C HIS A 313 16.83 -8.17 15.30
N VAL A 314 16.41 -9.44 15.29
CA VAL A 314 15.09 -9.82 15.79
C VAL A 314 15.16 -9.95 17.31
N THR A 315 14.93 -8.82 17.98
CA THR A 315 15.03 -8.64 19.43
C THR A 315 13.69 -8.21 20.05
N ARG A 316 13.53 -8.37 21.36
CA ARG A 316 12.30 -7.99 22.08
C ARG A 316 12.03 -6.49 21.96
N GLU A 317 13.07 -5.68 22.06
CA GLU A 317 13.02 -4.22 22.00
C GLU A 317 12.59 -3.74 20.62
N ARG A 318 13.21 -4.27 19.54
CA ARG A 318 12.85 -3.89 18.18
C ARG A 318 11.50 -4.44 17.74
N MET A 319 11.12 -5.63 18.20
CA MET A 319 9.78 -6.16 17.97
C MET A 319 8.71 -5.29 18.65
N THR A 320 8.99 -4.81 19.87
CA THR A 320 8.13 -3.87 20.59
C THR A 320 8.03 -2.52 19.87
N GLU A 321 9.16 -2.01 19.38
CA GLU A 321 9.21 -0.78 18.58
C GLU A 321 8.42 -0.92 17.28
N ALA A 322 8.62 -2.02 16.54
CA ALA A 322 7.87 -2.32 15.32
C ALA A 322 6.37 -2.44 15.58
N MET A 323 5.97 -3.06 16.68
CA MET A 323 4.55 -3.18 17.07
C MET A 323 3.94 -1.81 17.41
N ARG A 324 4.64 -0.96 18.16
CA ARG A 324 4.19 0.41 18.45
C ARG A 324 4.05 1.23 17.17
N GLU A 325 5.02 1.11 16.27
CA GLU A 325 5.00 1.76 14.97
C GLU A 325 3.81 1.27 14.12
N CYS A 326 3.59 -0.04 14.05
CA CYS A 326 2.46 -0.61 13.32
C CYS A 326 1.10 -0.18 13.91
N ALA A 327 0.99 -0.06 15.24
CA ALA A 327 -0.19 0.46 15.91
C ALA A 327 -0.41 1.95 15.63
N LEU A 328 0.68 2.74 15.63
CA LEU A 328 0.67 4.15 15.27
C LEU A 328 0.20 4.37 13.82
N LEU A 329 0.55 3.46 12.91
CA LEU A 329 0.11 3.46 11.51
C LEU A 329 -1.33 2.95 11.31
N GLY A 330 -1.99 2.47 12.37
CA GLY A 330 -3.34 1.93 12.30
C GLY A 330 -3.44 0.64 11.47
N ILE A 331 -2.38 -0.19 11.45
CA ILE A 331 -2.40 -1.47 10.74
C ILE A 331 -3.39 -2.43 11.45
N PRO A 332 -4.35 -3.04 10.73
CA PRO A 332 -5.31 -3.97 11.33
C PRO A 332 -4.65 -5.18 12.01
N GLY A 333 -5.19 -5.59 13.16
CA GLY A 333 -4.72 -6.79 13.89
C GLY A 333 -3.44 -6.59 14.70
N VAL A 334 -2.95 -5.35 14.82
CA VAL A 334 -1.79 -5.00 15.66
C VAL A 334 -2.28 -4.53 17.04
N PRO A 335 -1.77 -5.11 18.14
CA PRO A 335 -2.21 -4.74 19.48
C PRO A 335 -1.71 -3.34 19.88
N ARG A 336 -2.53 -2.61 20.64
CA ARG A 336 -2.20 -1.27 21.15
C ARG A 336 -1.30 -1.30 22.39
N ASP A 337 -1.38 -2.36 23.19
CA ASP A 337 -0.53 -2.56 24.36
C ASP A 337 0.50 -3.67 24.09
N PRO A 338 1.78 -3.30 23.89
CA PRO A 338 2.88 -4.24 23.76
C PRO A 338 3.09 -5.19 24.94
N ALA A 339 2.76 -4.77 26.16
CA ALA A 339 3.03 -5.54 27.37
C ALA A 339 1.90 -6.53 27.71
N GLY A 340 0.76 -6.40 27.04
CA GLY A 340 -0.40 -7.26 27.24
C GLY A 340 -0.27 -8.66 26.64
N GLU A 341 -1.28 -9.49 26.88
CA GLU A 341 -1.35 -10.84 26.35
C GLU A 341 -1.36 -10.86 24.81
N GLU A 342 -2.08 -9.91 24.20
CA GLU A 342 -2.12 -9.77 22.74
C GLU A 342 -0.75 -9.38 22.15
N GLY A 343 0.01 -8.50 22.81
CA GLY A 343 1.38 -8.18 22.45
C GLY A 343 2.30 -9.41 22.50
N THR A 344 2.16 -10.24 23.53
CA THR A 344 2.89 -11.51 23.66
C THR A 344 2.54 -12.48 22.52
N ARG A 345 1.24 -12.63 22.19
CA ARG A 345 0.80 -13.46 21.07
C ARG A 345 1.33 -12.94 19.73
N PHE A 346 1.31 -11.63 19.52
CA PHE A 346 1.84 -10.96 18.33
C PHE A 346 3.34 -11.27 18.15
N VAL A 347 4.13 -11.08 19.21
CA VAL A 347 5.58 -11.38 19.19
C VAL A 347 5.81 -12.85 18.85
N ARG A 348 5.11 -13.78 19.52
CA ARG A 348 5.24 -15.21 19.25
C ARG A 348 4.92 -15.55 17.80
N ARG A 349 3.82 -15.02 17.26
CA ARG A 349 3.40 -15.22 15.86
C ARG A 349 4.50 -14.74 14.90
N TRP A 350 4.98 -13.51 15.06
CA TRP A 350 5.99 -12.94 14.16
C TRP A 350 7.35 -13.63 14.26
N VAL A 351 7.78 -14.04 15.46
CA VAL A 351 9.00 -14.84 15.63
C VAL A 351 8.86 -16.19 14.91
N THR A 352 7.71 -16.85 15.02
CA THR A 352 7.41 -18.09 14.27
C THR A 352 7.43 -17.85 12.76
N TRP A 353 6.81 -16.77 12.27
CA TRP A 353 6.78 -16.45 10.84
C TRP A 353 8.16 -16.13 10.27
N ILE A 354 8.95 -15.30 10.95
CA ILE A 354 10.31 -14.96 10.54
C ILE A 354 11.19 -16.23 10.53
N GLY A 355 11.12 -17.04 11.59
CA GLY A 355 11.83 -18.32 11.64
C GLY A 355 11.40 -19.29 10.54
N GLY A 356 10.11 -19.31 10.20
CA GLY A 356 9.57 -20.09 9.09
C GLY A 356 10.08 -19.64 7.73
N TRP A 357 10.13 -18.33 7.46
CA TRP A 357 10.69 -17.81 6.21
C TRP A 357 12.18 -18.15 6.07
N ILE A 358 12.95 -18.02 7.15
CA ILE A 358 14.37 -18.44 7.17
C ILE A 358 14.49 -19.94 6.88
N ALA A 359 13.69 -20.78 7.55
CA ALA A 359 13.71 -22.22 7.32
C ALA A 359 13.31 -22.58 5.88
N GLY A 360 12.33 -21.88 5.30
CA GLY A 360 11.92 -22.05 3.91
C GLY A 360 13.06 -21.80 2.92
N GLU A 361 13.86 -20.75 3.13
CA GLU A 361 15.03 -20.49 2.28
C GLU A 361 16.14 -21.53 2.45
N VAL A 362 16.31 -22.08 3.67
CA VAL A 362 17.23 -23.21 3.88
C VAL A 362 16.75 -24.46 3.13
N PHE A 363 15.47 -24.80 3.22
CA PHE A 363 14.90 -25.94 2.47
C PHE A 363 15.01 -25.74 0.96
N ASN A 364 14.74 -24.53 0.47
CA ASN A 364 14.90 -24.18 -0.93
C ASN A 364 16.34 -24.40 -1.41
N TRP A 365 17.33 -23.96 -0.63
CA TRP A 365 18.75 -24.18 -0.97
C TRP A 365 19.15 -25.66 -0.94
N LEU A 366 18.73 -26.40 0.08
CA LEU A 366 19.00 -27.84 0.20
C LEU A 366 18.40 -28.62 -0.98
N GLY A 367 17.15 -28.32 -1.35
CA GLY A 367 16.50 -28.99 -2.46
C GLY A 367 17.12 -28.65 -3.81
N THR A 368 17.42 -27.37 -4.04
CA THR A 368 17.86 -26.88 -5.36
C THR A 368 19.32 -27.19 -5.65
N TYR A 369 20.20 -27.11 -4.64
CA TYR A 369 21.66 -27.14 -4.85
C TYR A 369 22.36 -28.36 -4.25
N VAL A 370 21.78 -29.02 -3.25
CA VAL A 370 22.40 -30.21 -2.64
C VAL A 370 21.85 -31.46 -3.31
N GLY A 371 22.52 -31.96 -4.35
CA GLY A 371 22.11 -33.16 -5.09
C GLY A 371 22.48 -34.49 -4.43
N ASP A 372 23.39 -34.50 -3.46
CA ASP A 372 23.78 -35.71 -2.75
C ASP A 372 22.83 -36.01 -1.58
N GLY A 373 21.89 -36.93 -1.82
CA GLY A 373 20.92 -37.37 -0.82
C GLY A 373 21.54 -38.02 0.43
N ALA A 374 22.80 -38.48 0.39
CA ALA A 374 23.48 -39.04 1.56
C ALA A 374 23.82 -37.95 2.59
N LEU A 375 24.10 -36.72 2.15
CA LEU A 375 24.35 -35.57 3.04
C LEU A 375 23.07 -35.09 3.74
N LEU A 376 21.90 -35.39 3.17
CA LEU A 376 20.60 -34.93 3.63
C LEU A 376 19.88 -35.99 4.48
N THR A 377 20.18 -37.27 4.28
CA THR A 377 19.45 -38.38 4.92
C THR A 377 20.12 -38.80 6.23
N PRO A 378 19.35 -39.09 7.31
CA PRO A 378 17.89 -38.98 7.42
C PRO A 378 17.40 -37.61 7.91
N TRP A 379 18.32 -36.77 8.39
CA TRP A 379 17.95 -35.60 9.21
C TRP A 379 17.11 -34.56 8.45
N ALA A 380 17.39 -34.31 7.16
CA ALA A 380 16.72 -33.26 6.40
C ALA A 380 15.30 -33.67 6.01
N THR A 381 15.10 -34.96 5.68
CA THR A 381 13.77 -35.50 5.36
C THR A 381 12.87 -35.53 6.59
N GLU A 382 13.40 -35.93 7.75
CA GLU A 382 12.69 -35.89 9.04
C GLU A 382 12.30 -34.45 9.43
N LEU A 383 13.21 -33.48 9.25
CA LEU A 383 12.92 -32.08 9.51
C LEU A 383 11.89 -31.53 8.53
N ALA A 384 12.02 -31.80 7.23
CA ALA A 384 11.05 -31.33 6.24
C ALA A 384 9.63 -31.84 6.52
N GLU A 385 9.49 -33.12 6.86
CA GLU A 385 8.19 -33.67 7.28
C GLU A 385 7.67 -32.94 8.52
N ARG A 386 8.49 -32.77 9.55
CA ARG A 386 8.09 -32.08 10.78
C ARG A 386 7.62 -30.65 10.52
N TYR A 387 8.37 -29.89 9.71
CA TYR A 387 8.05 -28.51 9.35
C TYR A 387 6.73 -28.42 8.57
N ALA A 388 6.56 -29.27 7.54
CA ALA A 388 5.31 -29.33 6.76
C ALA A 388 4.10 -29.67 7.65
N ARG A 389 4.24 -30.68 8.52
CA ARG A 389 3.15 -31.10 9.43
C ARG A 389 2.80 -30.06 10.48
N CYS A 390 3.77 -29.25 10.89
CA CYS A 390 3.54 -28.21 11.89
C CYS A 390 3.06 -26.89 11.27
N GLY A 391 2.91 -26.78 9.95
CA GLY A 391 2.47 -25.55 9.28
C GLY A 391 3.55 -24.46 9.19
N VAL A 392 4.83 -24.86 9.16
CA VAL A 392 5.98 -23.94 9.09
C VAL A 392 6.77 -24.27 7.83
N ALA A 393 6.88 -23.32 6.89
CA ALA A 393 7.61 -23.51 5.62
C ALA A 393 7.16 -24.77 4.83
N ALA A 394 5.86 -25.07 4.86
CA ALA A 394 5.32 -26.33 4.32
C ALA A 394 5.63 -26.49 2.82
N ASP A 395 5.38 -25.46 2.02
CA ASP A 395 5.58 -25.49 0.57
C ASP A 395 7.05 -25.79 0.21
N GLN A 396 8.00 -25.09 0.84
CA GLN A 396 9.44 -25.30 0.60
C GLN A 396 9.92 -26.64 1.13
N ALA A 397 9.41 -27.10 2.27
CA ALA A 397 9.75 -28.41 2.83
C ALA A 397 9.25 -29.55 1.92
N VAL A 398 8.00 -29.48 1.43
CA VAL A 398 7.44 -30.44 0.47
C VAL A 398 8.17 -30.37 -0.86
N SER A 399 8.50 -29.17 -1.34
CA SER A 399 9.27 -28.98 -2.58
C SER A 399 10.65 -29.64 -2.48
N MET A 400 11.37 -29.47 -1.37
CA MET A 400 12.65 -30.14 -1.13
C MET A 400 12.50 -31.66 -1.16
N LEU A 401 11.49 -32.21 -0.47
CA LEU A 401 11.21 -33.65 -0.49
C LEU A 401 10.94 -34.15 -1.92
N ARG A 402 10.20 -33.39 -2.74
CA ARG A 402 9.95 -33.73 -4.15
C ARG A 402 11.20 -33.72 -5.00
N GLN A 403 12.10 -32.75 -4.79
CA GLN A 403 13.38 -32.72 -5.51
C GLN A 403 14.25 -33.94 -5.17
N HIS A 404 14.05 -34.53 -3.99
CA HIS A 404 14.74 -35.72 -3.50
C HIS A 404 13.90 -37.01 -3.51
N HIS A 405 12.81 -37.05 -4.29
CA HIS A 405 11.84 -38.16 -4.34
C HIS A 405 12.43 -39.50 -4.80
N THR A 406 13.68 -39.57 -5.26
CA THR A 406 14.34 -40.85 -5.59
C THR A 406 14.88 -41.56 -4.33
N THR A 407 14.94 -40.87 -3.19
CA THR A 407 15.35 -41.46 -1.91
C THR A 407 14.16 -42.08 -1.18
N ALA A 408 14.36 -43.26 -0.59
CA ALA A 408 13.31 -43.97 0.14
C ALA A 408 12.72 -43.14 1.30
N GLY A 409 13.56 -42.35 1.98
CA GLY A 409 13.14 -41.46 3.07
C GLY A 409 12.21 -40.35 2.61
N ALA A 410 12.53 -39.68 1.50
CA ALA A 410 11.69 -38.59 0.98
C ALA A 410 10.35 -39.10 0.43
N LEU A 411 10.35 -40.24 -0.28
CA LEU A 411 9.12 -40.91 -0.73
C LEU A 411 8.19 -41.23 0.44
N ALA A 412 8.74 -41.83 1.50
CA ALA A 412 7.97 -42.21 2.66
C ALA A 412 7.40 -40.98 3.40
N ALA A 413 8.18 -39.90 3.50
CA ALA A 413 7.72 -38.63 4.09
C ALA A 413 6.59 -37.99 3.26
N LEU A 414 6.74 -37.90 1.94
CA LEU A 414 5.70 -37.39 1.03
C LEU A 414 4.39 -38.20 1.16
N GLY A 415 4.50 -39.53 1.17
CA GLY A 415 3.33 -40.40 1.37
C GLY A 415 2.63 -40.18 2.71
N ARG A 416 3.39 -39.96 3.80
CA ARG A 416 2.81 -39.62 5.11
C ARG A 416 2.14 -38.25 5.13
N ILE A 417 2.72 -37.24 4.48
CA ILE A 417 2.13 -35.89 4.37
C ILE A 417 0.85 -35.93 3.54
N ALA A 418 0.85 -36.61 2.39
CA ALA A 418 -0.32 -36.71 1.52
C ALA A 418 -1.50 -37.42 2.22
N ALA A 419 -1.21 -38.40 3.09
CA ALA A 419 -2.20 -39.16 3.85
C ALA A 419 -2.66 -38.49 5.17
N ASP A 420 -2.05 -37.38 5.60
CA ASP A 420 -2.38 -36.73 6.87
C ASP A 420 -3.57 -35.76 6.71
N ASP A 421 -4.78 -36.25 6.95
CA ASP A 421 -6.03 -35.48 6.84
C ASP A 421 -6.11 -34.24 7.74
N THR A 422 -5.19 -34.07 8.70
CA THR A 422 -5.13 -32.86 9.53
C THR A 422 -4.45 -31.69 8.81
N LEU A 423 -3.81 -31.92 7.66
CA LEU A 423 -3.10 -30.91 6.90
C LEU A 423 -3.98 -30.21 5.84
N PRO A 424 -3.65 -28.94 5.50
CA PRO A 424 -4.34 -28.22 4.43
C PRO A 424 -4.39 -29.02 3.12
N PRO A 425 -5.52 -29.02 2.38
CA PRO A 425 -5.64 -29.76 1.12
C PRO A 425 -4.55 -29.43 0.09
N LEU A 426 -4.09 -28.18 0.05
CA LEU A 426 -3.02 -27.75 -0.85
C LEU A 426 -1.70 -28.47 -0.54
N VAL A 427 -1.28 -28.49 0.74
CA VAL A 427 -0.05 -29.17 1.19
C VAL A 427 -0.11 -30.66 0.90
N ARG A 428 -1.26 -31.31 1.14
CA ARG A 428 -1.46 -32.73 0.82
C ARG A 428 -1.37 -33.02 -0.67
N LYS A 429 -2.00 -32.17 -1.49
CA LYS A 429 -1.97 -32.26 -2.95
C LYS A 429 -0.55 -32.08 -3.47
N GLU A 430 0.20 -31.14 -2.94
CA GLU A 430 1.59 -30.91 -3.32
C GLU A 430 2.51 -32.06 -2.92
N ALA A 431 2.19 -32.79 -1.85
CA ALA A 431 2.93 -33.98 -1.43
C ALA A 431 2.59 -35.25 -2.23
N THR A 432 1.56 -35.22 -3.09
CA THR A 432 1.21 -36.34 -3.97
C THR A 432 2.15 -36.36 -5.18
N LEU A 433 2.74 -37.52 -5.47
CA LEU A 433 3.65 -37.75 -6.60
C LEU A 433 2.91 -38.04 -7.91
#